data_AF-A0A024TIL3-F1
#
_entry.id   AF-A0A024TIL3-F1
#
_cell.length_a   1.000
_cell.length_b   1.000
_cell.length_c   1.000
_cell.angle_alpha   90.00
_cell.angle_beta   90.00
_cell.angle_gamma   90.00
#
_symmetry.space_group_name_H-M   'P 1'
#
loop_
_entity.id
_entity.type
_entity.pdbx_description
1 polymer ?
#
loop_
_entity_poly.entity_id
_entity_poly.type
_entity_poly.pdbx_seq_one_letter_code
_entity_poly.pdbx_strand_id
1 'polypeptide(L)'
;MITISTTTTTCFIKFAMLRSAMRHQLRRRHLGPGVAGGRGLASVPKTSYSCSECGHRHSKWQGQCDNCHGWNHLQEVSNLPRRGGGKAAPRDWIQQSQSKPIRLNDVSLSQNVHRIKLADAEINWVLGGGIVPGSLTLIAGPPGVGKSTLSLQIAHMMANATQANNGAVLYVSGEESVGQVKMRADRLAHASPNLYLASETNIESIVGMVQSWDKATPCAGVMVDSIQTMYSAEINSTAGNVSQVKECTLQLLRLCKEADIPMIIIGHITKSGDIAGPKVLEHIVDTVVQLDGEAHSPNRFLRCTKNRFGTTSEVGVLSMTDAGLVPLKNPLQAFLSPSSGPMVGVAVTIVVEGTRPIPVEIQTLSSRSFDDHRTTCTCHGVSYDKLQLIFAVLDARANVSFRSHTAFVNIAQGYFLDEPCADLALAVALASSATKRPVVPNAVFFGELALSGMLRPAVMLEPRLAAASKIGVETCVIPRVTCAEGKKVVDKYRSLVNIRQVDTLVEALAFGLLK
;
A
#
# COMPACT_ATOMS: atom_id res chain seq x y z
N MET A 1 62.03 7.79 10.41
CA MET A 1 62.16 7.21 11.75
C MET A 1 60.78 7.34 12.39
N ILE A 2 59.93 6.33 12.48
CA ILE A 2 60.05 5.01 13.13
C ILE A 2 59.25 3.97 12.31
N THR A 3 59.78 2.76 12.26
CA THR A 3 59.33 1.53 11.58
C THR A 3 58.22 0.77 12.33
N ILE A 4 57.35 0.00 11.63
CA ILE A 4 57.17 -1.48 11.77
C ILE A 4 55.99 -2.03 10.92
N SER A 5 56.35 -3.05 10.11
CA SER A 5 55.68 -4.25 9.56
C SER A 5 54.30 -4.27 8.87
N THR A 6 54.40 -4.58 7.58
CA THR A 6 53.59 -5.48 6.73
C THR A 6 53.10 -6.78 7.41
N THR A 7 51.81 -7.14 7.21
CA THR A 7 51.29 -8.46 6.74
C THR A 7 49.80 -8.62 7.07
N THR A 8 48.89 -8.53 6.09
CA THR A 8 47.58 -9.23 6.08
C THR A 8 46.85 -9.01 4.75
N THR A 9 47.28 -9.70 3.70
CA THR A 9 46.53 -9.71 2.42
C THR A 9 46.75 -11.04 1.69
N THR A 10 46.44 -12.18 2.33
CA THR A 10 46.56 -13.50 1.66
C THR A 10 45.75 -14.63 2.32
N CYS A 11 44.56 -14.38 2.88
CA CYS A 11 43.78 -15.43 3.58
C CYS A 11 42.37 -15.74 3.03
N PHE A 12 41.92 -15.17 1.91
CA PHE A 12 40.54 -15.37 1.42
C PHE A 12 40.35 -16.22 0.15
N ILE A 13 41.41 -16.81 -0.43
CA ILE A 13 41.32 -17.54 -1.71
C ILE A 13 41.50 -19.08 -1.57
N LYS A 14 41.74 -19.61 -0.36
CA LYS A 14 42.04 -21.04 -0.17
C LYS A 14 40.94 -21.92 0.47
N PHE A 15 39.71 -21.42 0.62
CA PHE A 15 38.61 -22.19 1.22
C PHE A 15 37.56 -22.76 0.24
N ALA A 16 37.66 -22.46 -1.07
CA ALA A 16 36.65 -22.87 -2.06
C ALA A 16 37.01 -24.13 -2.88
N MET A 17 38.19 -24.73 -2.72
CA MET A 17 38.68 -25.81 -3.59
C MET A 17 38.83 -27.20 -2.94
N LEU A 18 38.30 -27.42 -1.72
CA LEU A 18 38.48 -28.68 -0.97
C LEU A 18 37.20 -29.50 -0.70
N ARG A 19 36.07 -29.19 -1.34
CA ARG A 19 34.81 -29.96 -1.16
C ARG A 19 34.36 -30.79 -2.37
N SER A 20 35.05 -30.75 -3.52
CA SER A 20 34.66 -31.55 -4.70
C SER A 20 35.45 -32.87 -4.87
N ALA A 21 36.42 -33.18 -4.01
CA ALA A 21 37.32 -34.33 -4.18
C ALA A 21 37.10 -35.51 -3.19
N MET A 22 35.99 -35.56 -2.45
CA MET A 22 35.68 -36.64 -1.49
C MET A 22 34.36 -37.36 -1.79
N ARG A 23 34.09 -37.61 -3.08
CA ARG A 23 33.24 -38.70 -3.55
C ARG A 23 34.10 -39.64 -4.37
N HIS A 24 34.72 -40.65 -3.77
CA HIS A 24 35.15 -41.91 -4.40
C HIS A 24 36.15 -42.63 -3.50
N GLN A 25 35.67 -43.26 -2.42
CA GLN A 25 36.28 -44.44 -1.78
C GLN A 25 35.50 -44.74 -0.52
N LEU A 26 34.65 -45.77 -0.58
CA LEU A 26 34.29 -46.68 0.51
C LEU A 26 33.29 -47.68 -0.08
N ARG A 27 33.84 -48.59 -0.88
CA ARG A 27 33.20 -49.84 -1.32
C ARG A 27 34.04 -50.96 -0.71
N ARG A 28 33.36 -51.98 -0.18
CA ARG A 28 33.86 -53.25 0.38
C ARG A 28 34.14 -53.24 1.89
N ARG A 29 33.18 -53.79 2.66
CA ARG A 29 33.46 -54.75 3.74
C ARG A 29 32.30 -55.75 3.87
N HIS A 30 32.70 -56.96 4.22
CA HIS A 30 32.13 -58.30 4.06
C HIS A 30 30.65 -58.59 4.35
N LEU A 31 30.14 -59.53 3.54
CA LEU A 31 28.98 -60.40 3.77
C LEU A 31 29.35 -61.54 4.74
N GLY A 32 28.46 -61.83 5.68
CA GLY A 32 28.36 -63.11 6.40
C GLY A 32 26.90 -63.60 6.33
N PRO A 33 26.63 -64.92 6.28
CA PRO A 33 25.32 -65.46 5.93
C PRO A 33 24.41 -65.57 7.16
N GLY A 34 23.12 -65.28 7.01
CA GLY A 34 22.19 -65.45 8.12
C GLY A 34 20.73 -65.09 7.81
N VAL A 35 19.96 -66.14 7.49
CA VAL A 35 18.54 -66.34 7.78
C VAL A 35 17.51 -65.49 7.02
N ALA A 36 16.77 -66.20 6.15
CA ALA A 36 15.58 -65.75 5.47
C ALA A 36 14.46 -65.38 6.47
N GLY A 37 13.92 -64.17 6.32
CA GLY A 37 12.71 -63.72 6.99
C GLY A 37 11.92 -62.83 6.04
N GLY A 38 10.85 -63.38 5.47
CA GLY A 38 9.93 -62.63 4.61
C GLY A 38 9.34 -61.43 5.35
N ARG A 39 9.55 -60.23 4.81
CA ARG A 39 8.83 -59.02 5.26
C ARG A 39 7.78 -58.68 4.23
N GLY A 40 6.53 -58.79 4.65
CA GLY A 40 5.37 -58.28 3.91
C GLY A 40 5.53 -56.80 3.62
N LEU A 41 5.01 -56.39 2.45
CA LEU A 41 4.85 -55.00 2.05
C LEU A 41 4.04 -54.25 3.11
N ALA A 42 4.70 -53.35 3.84
CA ALA A 42 4.03 -52.43 4.74
C ALA A 42 3.13 -51.49 3.92
N SER A 43 1.84 -51.49 4.24
CA SER A 43 0.88 -50.54 3.69
C SER A 43 1.28 -49.12 4.07
N VAL A 44 1.42 -48.24 3.07
CA VAL A 44 1.62 -46.81 3.29
C VAL A 44 0.38 -46.28 4.03
N PRO A 45 0.52 -45.63 5.20
CA PRO A 45 -0.62 -45.06 5.89
C PRO A 45 -1.30 -44.02 5.00
N LYS A 46 -2.63 -44.15 4.86
CA LYS A 46 -3.47 -43.39 3.92
C LYS A 46 -3.48 -41.88 4.15
N THR A 47 -2.98 -41.41 5.30
CA THR A 47 -3.11 -40.03 5.75
C THR A 47 -1.80 -39.59 6.40
N SER A 48 -1.25 -38.46 5.94
CA SER A 48 -0.07 -37.81 6.52
C SER A 48 -0.46 -36.39 6.93
N TYR A 49 0.13 -35.83 7.96
CA TYR A 49 -0.19 -34.49 8.45
C TYR A 49 0.99 -33.56 8.18
N SER A 50 0.75 -32.31 7.81
CA SER A 50 1.79 -31.30 7.59
C SER A 50 1.49 -30.05 8.43
N CYS A 51 2.49 -29.52 9.10
CA CYS A 51 2.35 -28.25 9.81
C CYS A 51 2.22 -27.08 8.81
N SER A 52 1.21 -26.23 8.96
CA SER A 52 0.97 -25.06 8.11
C SER A 52 1.98 -23.93 8.33
N GLU A 53 2.68 -23.94 9.47
CA GLU A 53 3.63 -22.91 9.86
C GLU A 53 5.08 -23.27 9.44
N CYS A 54 5.52 -24.50 9.71
CA CYS A 54 6.91 -24.92 9.43
C CYS A 54 7.04 -26.01 8.35
N GLY A 55 5.94 -26.55 7.83
CA GLY A 55 5.96 -27.58 6.78
C GLY A 55 6.41 -28.98 7.23
N HIS A 56 6.66 -29.19 8.53
CA HIS A 56 7.08 -30.48 9.06
C HIS A 56 5.97 -31.53 8.94
N ARG A 57 6.32 -32.75 8.51
CA ARG A 57 5.37 -33.83 8.26
C ARG A 57 5.30 -34.80 9.43
N HIS A 58 4.09 -35.10 9.87
CA HIS A 58 3.78 -36.04 10.94
C HIS A 58 2.99 -37.23 10.36
N SER A 59 3.23 -38.43 10.89
CA SER A 59 2.51 -39.64 10.49
C SER A 59 1.17 -39.83 11.22
N LYS A 60 0.91 -39.02 12.26
CA LYS A 60 -0.27 -39.10 13.14
C LYS A 60 -0.68 -37.69 13.55
N TRP A 61 -1.97 -37.48 13.82
CA TRP A 61 -2.43 -36.24 14.45
C TRP A 61 -2.04 -36.22 15.92
N GLN A 62 -1.44 -35.14 16.37
CA GLN A 62 -0.93 -35.01 17.74
C GLN A 62 -1.16 -33.61 18.33
N GLY A 63 -1.95 -32.76 17.66
CA GLY A 63 -2.32 -31.40 18.13
C GLY A 63 -1.18 -30.38 18.08
N GLN A 64 0.04 -30.75 18.49
CA GLN A 64 1.23 -29.90 18.53
C GLN A 64 2.28 -30.38 17.52
N CYS A 65 2.90 -29.43 16.80
CA CYS A 65 4.01 -29.75 15.90
C CYS A 65 5.32 -29.95 16.69
N ASP A 66 6.00 -31.08 16.49
CA ASP A 66 7.28 -31.38 17.16
C ASP A 66 8.43 -30.47 16.74
N ASN A 67 8.30 -29.75 15.61
CA ASN A 67 9.38 -28.92 15.06
C ASN A 67 9.24 -27.43 15.43
N CYS A 68 8.04 -26.86 15.35
CA CYS A 68 7.82 -25.45 15.73
C CYS A 68 7.11 -25.28 17.08
N HIS A 69 6.70 -26.37 17.74
CA HIS A 69 5.93 -26.37 18.98
C HIS A 69 4.58 -25.62 18.93
N GLY A 70 4.13 -25.21 17.74
CA GLY A 70 2.83 -24.59 17.50
C GLY A 70 1.69 -25.59 17.66
N TRP A 71 0.60 -25.14 18.29
CA TRP A 71 -0.63 -25.91 18.49
C TRP A 71 -1.63 -25.69 17.35
N ASN A 72 -2.41 -26.71 16.98
CA ASN A 72 -3.48 -26.64 15.97
C ASN A 72 -3.04 -26.21 14.55
N HIS A 73 -1.74 -26.29 14.24
CA HIS A 73 -1.20 -25.99 12.92
C HIS A 73 -1.04 -27.23 12.02
N LEU A 74 -1.42 -28.42 12.49
CA LEU A 74 -1.35 -29.65 11.68
C LEU A 74 -2.54 -29.69 10.68
N GLN A 75 -2.27 -29.97 9.41
CA GLN A 75 -3.29 -30.16 8.38
C GLN A 75 -3.12 -31.54 7.75
N GLU A 76 -4.24 -32.22 7.49
CA GLU A 76 -4.23 -33.53 6.85
C GLU A 76 -3.92 -33.41 5.34
N VAL A 77 -2.92 -34.16 4.90
CA VAL A 77 -2.47 -34.29 3.52
C VAL A 77 -2.72 -35.73 3.09
N SER A 78 -3.67 -35.93 2.18
CA SER A 78 -3.98 -37.25 1.63
C SER A 78 -2.92 -37.68 0.63
N ASN A 79 -2.22 -38.77 0.94
CA ASN A 79 -1.34 -39.45 -0.02
C ASN A 79 -2.18 -40.47 -0.79
N LEU A 80 -3.05 -40.01 -1.69
CA LEU A 80 -3.66 -40.91 -2.67
C LEU A 80 -2.63 -41.18 -3.78
N PRO A 81 -2.11 -42.41 -3.93
CA PRO A 81 -1.40 -42.77 -5.15
C PRO A 81 -2.41 -42.70 -6.30
N ARG A 82 -2.13 -41.86 -7.31
CA ARG A 82 -2.91 -41.84 -8.55
C ARG A 82 -2.86 -43.24 -9.18
N ARG A 83 -3.93 -44.03 -9.00
CA ARG A 83 -4.17 -45.26 -9.75
C ARG A 83 -4.85 -44.88 -11.06
N GLY A 84 -4.23 -45.22 -12.18
CA GLY A 84 -4.87 -45.16 -13.49
C GLY A 84 -3.89 -45.04 -14.65
N GLY A 85 -3.53 -46.18 -15.26
CA GLY A 85 -2.84 -46.25 -16.54
C GLY A 85 -3.74 -45.82 -17.70
N GLY A 86 -4.01 -44.53 -17.80
CA GLY A 86 -4.29 -43.88 -19.08
C GLY A 86 -3.01 -43.20 -19.53
N LYS A 87 -2.69 -43.25 -20.83
CA LYS A 87 -1.62 -42.41 -21.41
C LYS A 87 -1.92 -40.97 -21.02
N ALA A 88 -1.26 -40.46 -19.98
CA ALA A 88 -1.26 -39.05 -19.68
C ALA A 88 -0.64 -38.40 -20.90
N ALA A 89 -1.46 -37.68 -21.67
CA ALA A 89 -0.95 -36.69 -22.59
C ALA A 89 0.12 -35.89 -21.81
N PRO A 90 1.31 -35.67 -22.38
CA PRO A 90 2.32 -34.90 -21.72
C PRO A 90 1.67 -33.60 -21.26
N ARG A 91 1.90 -33.28 -20.00
CA ARG A 91 1.47 -32.05 -19.36
C ARG A 91 2.09 -30.87 -20.14
N ASP A 92 1.37 -30.39 -21.15
CA ASP A 92 1.75 -29.27 -22.03
C ASP A 92 1.81 -27.90 -21.33
N TRP A 93 1.56 -27.85 -20.01
CA TRP A 93 1.64 -26.62 -19.20
C TRP A 93 3.08 -26.23 -18.82
N ILE A 94 4.07 -27.07 -19.14
CA ILE A 94 5.47 -26.63 -19.23
C ILE A 94 5.76 -26.36 -20.71
N GLN A 95 5.04 -25.41 -21.32
CA GLN A 95 5.72 -24.63 -22.34
C GLN A 95 6.84 -23.91 -21.59
N GLN A 96 8.05 -24.45 -21.76
CA GLN A 96 9.27 -23.78 -21.36
C GLN A 96 9.25 -22.42 -22.07
N SER A 97 8.80 -21.37 -21.39
CA SER A 97 9.30 -20.04 -21.67
C SER A 97 10.78 -20.11 -21.31
N GLN A 98 11.57 -20.61 -22.25
CA GLN A 98 13.03 -20.53 -22.21
C GLN A 98 13.37 -19.05 -22.40
N SER A 99 13.10 -18.24 -21.37
CA SER A 99 13.69 -16.92 -21.27
C SER A 99 15.19 -17.16 -21.15
N LYS A 100 15.88 -17.01 -22.27
CA LYS A 100 17.33 -17.04 -22.28
C LYS A 100 17.79 -15.83 -21.46
N PRO A 101 18.80 -15.96 -20.59
CA PRO A 101 19.34 -14.82 -19.88
C PRO A 101 19.92 -13.83 -20.90
N ILE A 102 19.35 -12.63 -20.96
CA ILE A 102 19.82 -11.52 -21.80
C ILE A 102 20.61 -10.57 -20.89
N ARG A 103 21.74 -10.04 -21.38
CA ARG A 103 22.47 -9.01 -20.62
C ARG A 103 21.61 -7.76 -20.55
N LEU A 104 21.62 -7.07 -19.41
CA LEU A 104 20.78 -5.87 -19.23
C LEU A 104 21.00 -4.81 -20.33
N ASN A 105 22.24 -4.63 -20.80
CA ASN A 105 22.58 -3.68 -21.86
C ASN A 105 22.08 -4.09 -23.25
N ASP A 106 21.77 -5.37 -23.45
CA ASP A 106 21.28 -5.93 -24.71
C ASP A 106 19.74 -5.97 -24.74
N VAL A 107 19.08 -5.59 -23.63
CA VAL A 107 17.64 -5.40 -23.58
C VAL A 107 17.32 -4.09 -24.28
N SER A 108 16.83 -4.18 -25.51
CA SER A 108 16.28 -3.02 -26.22
C SER A 108 15.13 -2.46 -25.39
N LEU A 109 15.31 -1.26 -24.83
CA LEU A 109 14.20 -0.47 -24.30
C LEU A 109 13.28 -0.21 -25.49
N SER A 110 12.18 -0.96 -25.60
CA SER A 110 11.06 -0.51 -26.43
C SER A 110 10.68 0.87 -25.90
N GLN A 111 10.94 1.89 -26.72
CA GLN A 111 10.77 3.29 -26.37
C GLN A 111 9.39 3.50 -25.76
N ASN A 112 9.34 3.83 -24.46
CA ASN A 112 8.15 4.01 -23.65
C ASN A 112 7.17 2.80 -23.68
N VAL A 113 7.06 2.09 -22.56
CA VAL A 113 5.91 1.18 -22.34
C VAL A 113 4.63 1.93 -22.71
N HIS A 114 3.89 1.43 -23.71
CA HIS A 114 2.73 2.11 -24.27
C HIS A 114 1.58 2.07 -23.25
N ARG A 115 1.54 3.07 -22.37
CA ARG A 115 0.53 3.17 -21.32
C ARG A 115 -0.83 3.55 -21.92
N ILE A 116 -1.87 2.89 -21.45
CA ILE A 116 -3.25 3.30 -21.71
C ILE A 116 -3.53 4.51 -20.81
N LYS A 117 -3.57 5.70 -21.43
CA LYS A 117 -3.95 6.93 -20.74
C LYS A 117 -5.47 7.00 -20.62
N LEU A 118 -5.95 7.07 -19.39
CA LEU A 118 -7.36 7.30 -19.08
C LEU A 118 -7.72 8.77 -19.33
N ALA A 119 -9.01 9.09 -19.41
CA ALA A 119 -9.48 10.46 -19.53
C ALA A 119 -9.17 11.29 -18.26
N ASP A 120 -9.08 10.62 -17.10
CA ASP A 120 -8.85 11.25 -15.82
C ASP A 120 -7.35 11.39 -15.50
N ALA A 121 -6.88 12.64 -15.44
CA ALA A 121 -5.49 12.96 -15.14
C ALA A 121 -5.07 12.48 -13.75
N GLU A 122 -5.98 12.50 -12.78
CA GLU A 122 -5.64 12.21 -11.38
C GLU A 122 -5.44 10.72 -11.14
N ILE A 123 -6.27 9.88 -11.78
CA ILE A 123 -6.10 8.43 -11.77
C ILE A 123 -4.85 8.04 -12.55
N ASN A 124 -4.61 8.63 -13.72
CA ASN A 124 -3.38 8.40 -14.49
C ASN A 124 -2.15 8.70 -13.65
N TRP A 125 -2.16 9.80 -12.91
CA TRP A 125 -1.04 10.21 -12.09
C TRP A 125 -0.73 9.21 -10.97
N VAL A 126 -1.75 8.74 -10.24
CA VAL A 126 -1.58 7.69 -9.22
C VAL A 126 -1.05 6.38 -9.81
N LEU A 127 -1.44 6.06 -11.05
CA LEU A 127 -0.94 4.88 -11.77
C LEU A 127 0.42 5.09 -12.45
N GLY A 128 1.11 6.21 -12.21
CA GLY A 128 2.44 6.49 -12.77
C GLY A 128 2.42 6.98 -14.23
N GLY A 129 1.32 7.58 -14.67
CA GLY A 129 1.12 8.14 -16.01
C GLY A 129 0.13 7.37 -16.90
N GLY A 130 -0.51 6.33 -16.38
CA GLY A 130 -1.49 5.49 -17.08
C GLY A 130 -1.31 3.99 -16.81
N ILE A 131 -2.25 3.18 -17.30
CA ILE A 131 -2.26 1.72 -17.09
C ILE A 131 -1.22 1.06 -18.00
N VAL A 132 -0.42 0.16 -17.43
CA VAL A 132 0.64 -0.57 -18.16
C VAL A 132 0.07 -1.90 -18.69
N PRO A 133 0.20 -2.20 -20.00
CA PRO A 133 -0.12 -3.53 -20.54
C PRO A 133 0.66 -4.65 -19.84
N GLY A 134 0.05 -5.83 -19.77
CA GLY A 134 0.63 -6.96 -19.05
C GLY A 134 0.95 -6.69 -17.58
N SER A 135 0.26 -5.76 -16.92
CA SER A 135 0.40 -5.51 -15.48
C SER A 135 -0.85 -5.88 -14.67
N LEU A 136 -0.63 -6.38 -13.45
CA LEU A 136 -1.68 -6.67 -12.49
C LEU A 136 -1.72 -5.58 -11.41
N THR A 137 -2.84 -4.88 -11.32
CA THR A 137 -3.08 -3.79 -10.34
C THR A 137 -4.12 -4.22 -9.30
N LEU A 138 -3.81 -4.07 -8.02
CA LEU A 138 -4.75 -4.27 -6.91
C LEU A 138 -5.35 -2.94 -6.46
N ILE A 139 -6.68 -2.83 -6.45
CA ILE A 139 -7.41 -1.75 -5.78
C ILE A 139 -7.91 -2.27 -4.43
N ALA A 140 -7.29 -1.82 -3.35
CA ALA A 140 -7.63 -2.17 -1.98
C ALA A 140 -8.41 -1.04 -1.28
N GLY A 141 -9.21 -1.38 -0.27
CA GLY A 141 -9.85 -0.37 0.58
C GLY A 141 -11.00 -0.94 1.42
N PRO A 142 -11.51 -0.17 2.40
CA PRO A 142 -12.65 -0.57 3.22
C PRO A 142 -13.90 -0.91 2.38
N PRO A 143 -14.82 -1.74 2.88
CA PRO A 143 -16.14 -1.91 2.24
C PRO A 143 -16.89 -0.57 2.23
N GLY A 144 -17.62 -0.28 1.14
CA GLY A 144 -18.41 0.95 1.00
C GLY A 144 -17.63 2.21 0.61
N VAL A 145 -16.29 2.18 0.52
CA VAL A 145 -15.48 3.35 0.14
C VAL A 145 -15.65 3.78 -1.32
N GLY A 146 -16.11 2.87 -2.20
CA GLY A 146 -16.33 3.15 -3.63
C GLY A 146 -15.44 2.38 -4.61
N LYS A 147 -14.83 1.26 -4.20
CA LYS A 147 -13.92 0.47 -5.07
C LYS A 147 -14.56 0.01 -6.37
N SER A 148 -15.74 -0.61 -6.28
CA SER A 148 -16.51 -1.06 -7.46
C SER A 148 -16.98 0.08 -8.35
N THR A 149 -17.21 1.27 -7.76
CA THR A 149 -17.49 2.48 -8.54
C THR A 149 -16.25 2.91 -9.31
N LEU A 150 -15.09 2.98 -8.64
CA LEU A 150 -13.82 3.34 -9.26
C LEU A 150 -13.42 2.37 -10.36
N SER A 151 -13.49 1.05 -10.12
CA SER A 151 -13.14 0.03 -11.13
C SER A 151 -14.04 0.12 -12.36
N LEU A 152 -15.34 0.32 -12.17
CA LEU A 152 -16.29 0.45 -13.28
C LEU A 152 -16.02 1.72 -14.10
N GLN A 153 -15.70 2.83 -13.44
CA GLN A 153 -15.29 4.07 -14.12
C GLN A 153 -13.98 3.88 -14.90
N ILE A 154 -12.99 3.20 -14.31
CA ILE A 154 -11.73 2.87 -15.00
C ILE A 154 -12.00 1.95 -16.20
N ALA A 155 -12.86 0.95 -16.06
CA ALA A 155 -13.25 0.04 -17.14
C ALA A 155 -13.85 0.80 -18.33
N HIS A 156 -14.77 1.72 -18.04
CA HIS A 156 -15.38 2.59 -19.04
C HIS A 156 -14.36 3.52 -19.70
N MET A 157 -13.51 4.20 -18.91
CA MET A 157 -12.46 5.08 -19.44
C MET A 157 -11.47 4.32 -20.33
N MET A 158 -11.13 3.09 -19.96
CA MET A 158 -10.25 2.23 -20.75
C MET A 158 -10.92 1.75 -22.04
N ALA A 159 -12.20 1.37 -22.00
CA ALA A 159 -12.97 1.00 -23.18
C ALA A 159 -13.03 2.16 -24.20
N ASN A 160 -13.23 3.40 -23.73
CA ASN A 160 -13.22 4.58 -24.58
C ASN A 160 -11.82 4.92 -25.11
N ALA A 161 -10.79 4.83 -24.26
CA ALA A 161 -9.40 5.12 -24.65
C ALA A 161 -8.86 4.14 -25.71
N THR A 162 -9.40 2.93 -25.75
CA THR A 162 -8.95 1.85 -26.65
C THR A 162 -9.89 1.62 -27.83
N GLN A 163 -10.99 2.38 -27.91
CA GLN A 163 -11.99 2.29 -28.98
C GLN A 163 -11.38 2.52 -30.37
N ALA A 164 -10.39 3.41 -30.50
CA ALA A 164 -9.70 3.66 -31.77
C ALA A 164 -9.01 2.41 -32.35
N ASN A 165 -8.66 1.44 -31.49
CA ASN A 165 -8.02 0.18 -31.86
C ASN A 165 -8.98 -1.02 -31.77
N ASN A 166 -10.30 -0.78 -31.75
CA ASN A 166 -11.32 -1.81 -31.58
C ASN A 166 -11.19 -2.60 -30.26
N GLY A 167 -10.58 -1.99 -29.24
CA GLY A 167 -10.31 -2.60 -27.94
C GLY A 167 -11.57 -2.77 -27.10
N ALA A 168 -11.70 -3.93 -26.46
CA ALA A 168 -12.81 -4.27 -25.57
C ALA A 168 -12.33 -4.51 -24.13
N VAL A 169 -13.14 -4.14 -23.14
CA VAL A 169 -12.85 -4.34 -21.71
C VAL A 169 -13.82 -5.35 -21.13
N LEU A 170 -13.31 -6.35 -20.42
CA LEU A 170 -14.12 -7.34 -19.71
C LEU A 170 -14.19 -6.98 -18.23
N TYR A 171 -15.40 -6.76 -17.71
CA TYR A 171 -15.64 -6.59 -16.28
C TYR A 171 -16.31 -7.83 -15.71
N VAL A 172 -15.58 -8.55 -14.86
CA VAL A 172 -16.02 -9.76 -14.19
C VAL A 172 -16.42 -9.43 -12.75
N SER A 173 -17.68 -9.67 -12.43
CA SER A 173 -18.24 -9.52 -11.09
C SER A 173 -18.46 -10.89 -10.46
N GLY A 174 -17.93 -11.11 -9.26
CA GLY A 174 -18.23 -12.28 -8.44
C GLY A 174 -19.19 -11.97 -7.29
N GLU A 175 -19.37 -10.69 -6.93
CA GLU A 175 -20.27 -10.25 -5.84
C GLU A 175 -21.68 -9.90 -6.34
N GLU A 176 -21.78 -9.26 -7.50
CA GLU A 176 -23.03 -8.68 -7.99
C GLU A 176 -23.45 -9.29 -9.33
N SER A 177 -24.76 -9.40 -9.54
CA SER A 177 -25.30 -9.87 -10.82
C SER A 177 -25.09 -8.87 -11.95
N VAL A 178 -25.09 -9.35 -13.19
CA VAL A 178 -24.96 -8.50 -14.41
C VAL A 178 -25.99 -7.36 -14.42
N GLY A 179 -27.23 -7.61 -13.98
CA GLY A 179 -28.28 -6.60 -13.91
C GLY A 179 -27.99 -5.48 -12.91
N GLN A 180 -27.42 -5.81 -11.75
CA GLN A 180 -27.03 -4.83 -10.73
C GLN A 180 -25.85 -3.98 -11.17
N VAL A 181 -24.86 -4.59 -11.84
CA VAL A 181 -23.73 -3.84 -12.41
C VAL A 181 -24.21 -2.91 -13.52
N LYS A 182 -25.10 -3.38 -14.41
CA LYS A 182 -25.70 -2.56 -15.46
C LYS A 182 -26.46 -1.36 -14.91
N MET A 183 -27.32 -1.57 -13.90
CA MET A 183 -28.04 -0.46 -13.25
C MET A 183 -27.10 0.62 -12.72
N ARG A 184 -25.95 0.23 -12.16
CA ARG A 184 -24.93 1.16 -11.68
C ARG A 184 -24.22 1.87 -12.83
N ALA A 185 -23.85 1.14 -13.88
CA ALA A 185 -23.22 1.71 -15.07
C ALA A 185 -24.14 2.76 -15.72
N ASP A 186 -25.43 2.45 -15.84
CA ASP A 186 -26.45 3.36 -16.40
C ASP A 186 -26.61 4.61 -15.53
N ARG A 187 -26.69 4.44 -14.20
CA ARG A 187 -26.77 5.58 -13.25
C ARG A 187 -25.57 6.51 -13.38
N LEU A 188 -24.37 5.94 -13.53
CA LEU A 188 -23.15 6.72 -13.67
C LEU A 188 -23.00 7.31 -15.09
N ALA A 189 -23.84 6.95 -16.06
CA ALA A 189 -23.67 7.23 -17.49
C ALA A 189 -22.37 6.67 -18.10
N HIS A 190 -21.92 5.51 -17.60
CA HIS A 190 -20.69 4.82 -18.02
C HIS A 190 -20.96 3.58 -18.90
N ALA A 191 -22.08 3.55 -19.63
CA ALA A 191 -22.31 2.52 -20.65
C ALA A 191 -21.38 2.77 -21.86
N SER A 192 -20.70 1.72 -22.32
CA SER A 192 -19.86 1.76 -23.53
C SER A 192 -20.11 0.49 -24.35
N PRO A 193 -20.21 0.58 -25.70
CA PRO A 193 -20.40 -0.61 -26.54
C PRO A 193 -19.23 -1.61 -26.43
N ASN A 194 -18.06 -1.14 -25.98
CA ASN A 194 -16.85 -1.94 -25.84
C ASN A 194 -16.63 -2.44 -24.40
N LEU A 195 -17.60 -2.27 -23.49
CA LEU A 195 -17.53 -2.77 -22.11
C LEU A 195 -18.43 -4.01 -21.97
N TYR A 196 -17.79 -5.16 -21.75
CA TYR A 196 -18.42 -6.47 -21.61
C TYR A 196 -18.54 -6.82 -20.13
N LEU A 197 -19.64 -7.48 -19.76
CA LEU A 197 -19.93 -7.87 -18.38
C LEU A 197 -20.06 -9.39 -18.27
N ALA A 198 -19.40 -9.97 -17.26
CA ALA A 198 -19.57 -11.37 -16.89
C ALA A 198 -19.81 -11.49 -15.38
N SER A 199 -20.64 -12.44 -14.97
CA SER A 199 -20.88 -12.76 -13.57
C SER A 199 -20.32 -14.16 -13.30
N GLU A 200 -19.08 -14.24 -12.85
CA GLU A 200 -18.37 -15.51 -12.66
C GLU A 200 -17.48 -15.50 -11.42
N THR A 201 -17.38 -16.67 -10.79
CA THR A 201 -16.58 -16.88 -9.58
C THR A 201 -15.49 -17.94 -9.77
N ASN A 202 -15.61 -18.79 -10.79
CA ASN A 202 -14.60 -19.80 -11.11
C ASN A 202 -13.46 -19.16 -11.93
N ILE A 203 -12.22 -19.27 -11.44
CA ILE A 203 -11.08 -18.64 -12.10
C ILE A 203 -10.72 -19.30 -13.43
N GLU A 204 -10.87 -20.62 -13.55
CA GLU A 204 -10.59 -21.35 -14.77
C GLU A 204 -11.56 -20.94 -15.91
N SER A 205 -12.83 -20.67 -15.59
CA SER A 205 -13.81 -20.12 -16.53
C SER A 205 -13.39 -18.73 -17.02
N ILE A 206 -12.91 -17.85 -16.13
CA ILE A 206 -12.46 -16.49 -16.48
C ILE A 206 -11.23 -16.55 -17.39
N VAL A 207 -10.26 -17.42 -17.06
CA VAL A 207 -9.09 -17.69 -17.91
C VAL A 207 -9.54 -18.17 -19.30
N GLY A 208 -10.50 -19.09 -19.36
CA GLY A 208 -11.10 -19.57 -20.60
C GLY A 208 -11.76 -18.45 -21.43
N MET A 209 -12.51 -17.55 -20.79
CA MET A 209 -13.14 -16.40 -21.46
C MET A 209 -12.11 -15.48 -22.12
N VAL A 210 -11.00 -15.18 -21.43
CA VAL A 210 -9.95 -14.30 -21.96
C VAL A 210 -9.13 -14.99 -23.05
N GLN A 211 -8.83 -16.29 -22.92
CA GLN A 211 -8.07 -17.04 -23.93
C GLN A 211 -8.87 -17.30 -25.20
N SER A 212 -10.19 -17.53 -25.07
CA SER A 212 -11.10 -17.73 -26.20
C SER A 212 -11.67 -16.42 -26.77
N TRP A 213 -11.18 -15.27 -26.29
CA TRP A 213 -11.66 -13.97 -26.69
C TRP A 213 -11.51 -13.74 -28.20
N ASP A 214 -12.48 -13.05 -28.78
CA ASP A 214 -12.50 -12.81 -30.23
C ASP A 214 -11.30 -11.95 -30.64
N LYS A 215 -10.56 -12.42 -31.65
CA LYS A 215 -9.42 -11.72 -32.22
C LYS A 215 -9.83 -10.47 -33.00
N ALA A 216 -11.09 -10.37 -33.43
CA ALA A 216 -11.62 -9.18 -34.11
C ALA A 216 -11.80 -7.98 -33.17
N THR A 217 -11.96 -8.23 -31.87
CA THR A 217 -12.09 -7.21 -30.81
C THR A 217 -11.09 -7.51 -29.70
N PRO A 218 -9.83 -7.08 -29.81
CA PRO A 218 -8.80 -7.43 -28.84
C PRO A 218 -9.22 -7.01 -27.43
N CYS A 219 -9.05 -7.92 -26.46
CA CYS A 219 -9.27 -7.60 -25.06
C CYS A 219 -8.18 -6.61 -24.60
N ALA A 220 -8.58 -5.36 -24.37
CA ALA A 220 -7.71 -4.27 -23.99
C ALA A 220 -7.53 -4.16 -22.47
N GLY A 221 -8.34 -4.86 -21.68
CA GLY A 221 -8.16 -5.00 -20.24
C GLY A 221 -9.25 -5.80 -19.54
N VAL A 222 -8.94 -6.29 -18.34
CA VAL A 222 -9.85 -7.09 -17.52
C VAL A 222 -9.98 -6.50 -16.11
N MET A 223 -11.21 -6.39 -15.62
CA MET A 223 -11.54 -5.96 -14.26
C MET A 223 -12.16 -7.14 -13.50
N VAL A 224 -11.77 -7.31 -12.24
CA VAL A 224 -12.21 -8.41 -11.38
C VAL A 224 -12.70 -7.85 -10.05
N ASP A 225 -14.00 -7.97 -9.79
CA ASP A 225 -14.68 -7.44 -8.61
C ASP A 225 -15.50 -8.54 -7.88
N SER A 226 -15.02 -9.17 -6.83
CA SER A 226 -13.74 -9.00 -6.14
C SER A 226 -12.98 -10.33 -6.07
N ILE A 227 -11.65 -10.26 -5.88
CA ILE A 227 -10.80 -11.46 -5.82
C ILE A 227 -11.17 -12.40 -4.66
N GLN A 228 -11.83 -11.89 -3.60
CA GLN A 228 -12.27 -12.68 -2.46
C GLN A 228 -13.36 -13.69 -2.83
N THR A 229 -14.19 -13.37 -3.83
CA THR A 229 -15.29 -14.25 -4.27
C THR A 229 -14.84 -15.35 -5.23
N MET A 230 -13.59 -15.28 -5.70
CA MET A 230 -13.07 -16.23 -6.67
C MET A 230 -12.56 -17.51 -6.01
N TYR A 231 -12.70 -18.61 -6.73
CA TYR A 231 -12.13 -19.89 -6.34
C TYR A 231 -11.50 -20.61 -7.54
N SER A 232 -10.47 -21.38 -7.24
CA SER A 232 -9.90 -22.39 -8.12
C SER A 232 -10.37 -23.77 -7.68
N ALA A 233 -10.84 -24.55 -8.66
CA ALA A 233 -11.24 -25.94 -8.45
C ALA A 233 -10.05 -26.87 -8.14
N GLU A 234 -8.82 -26.43 -8.41
CA GLU A 234 -7.60 -27.21 -8.16
C GLU A 234 -7.20 -27.26 -6.68
N ILE A 235 -7.68 -26.31 -5.87
CA ILE A 235 -7.37 -26.22 -4.45
C ILE A 235 -8.59 -26.65 -3.62
N ASN A 236 -8.39 -27.65 -2.77
CA ASN A 236 -9.36 -28.06 -1.74
C ASN A 236 -9.40 -27.04 -0.59
N SER A 237 -9.88 -25.82 -0.85
CA SER A 237 -10.17 -24.82 0.19
C SER A 237 -11.31 -23.91 -0.24
N THR A 238 -12.01 -23.31 0.72
CA THR A 238 -13.17 -22.45 0.46
C THR A 238 -12.75 -21.11 -0.15
N ALA A 239 -13.60 -20.55 -1.02
CA ALA A 239 -13.45 -19.20 -1.56
C ALA A 239 -13.23 -18.18 -0.43
N GLY A 240 -12.41 -17.16 -0.69
CA GLY A 240 -12.05 -16.14 0.29
C GLY A 240 -10.95 -16.53 1.29
N ASN A 241 -10.54 -17.81 1.36
CA ASN A 241 -9.37 -18.20 2.14
C ASN A 241 -8.07 -17.69 1.47
N VAL A 242 -7.06 -17.36 2.28
CA VAL A 242 -5.76 -16.82 1.83
C VAL A 242 -5.15 -17.65 0.71
N SER A 243 -5.21 -18.98 0.82
CA SER A 243 -4.68 -19.89 -0.20
C SER A 243 -5.43 -19.80 -1.53
N GLN A 244 -6.77 -19.72 -1.52
CA GLN A 244 -7.58 -19.53 -2.74
C GLN A 244 -7.25 -18.19 -3.40
N VAL A 245 -7.29 -17.11 -2.63
CA VAL A 245 -7.08 -15.75 -3.14
C VAL A 245 -5.67 -15.62 -3.74
N LYS A 246 -4.66 -16.21 -3.08
CA LYS A 246 -3.28 -16.23 -3.56
C LYS A 246 -3.13 -16.98 -4.88
N GLU A 247 -3.72 -18.17 -5.01
CA GLU A 247 -3.65 -18.94 -6.25
C GLU A 247 -4.38 -18.25 -7.39
N CYS A 248 -5.61 -17.77 -7.16
CA CYS A 248 -6.38 -17.03 -8.16
C CYS A 248 -5.59 -15.82 -8.67
N THR A 249 -4.96 -15.07 -7.76
CA THR A 249 -4.12 -13.91 -8.11
C THR A 249 -2.89 -14.32 -8.94
N LEU A 250 -2.25 -15.45 -8.63
CA LEU A 250 -1.12 -15.96 -9.40
C LEU A 250 -1.52 -16.40 -10.81
N GLN A 251 -2.69 -17.03 -10.97
CA GLN A 251 -3.21 -17.41 -12.28
C GLN A 251 -3.54 -16.18 -13.13
N LEU A 252 -4.19 -15.16 -12.54
CA LEU A 252 -4.43 -13.89 -13.22
C LEU A 252 -3.14 -13.18 -13.61
N LEU A 253 -2.12 -13.18 -12.74
CA LEU A 253 -0.82 -12.59 -13.05
C LEU A 253 -0.16 -13.28 -14.26
N ARG A 254 -0.22 -14.61 -14.34
CA ARG A 254 0.32 -15.36 -15.50
C ARG A 254 -0.45 -15.01 -16.77
N LEU A 255 -1.78 -15.06 -16.73
CA LEU A 255 -2.63 -14.73 -17.87
C LEU A 255 -2.38 -13.30 -18.35
N CYS A 256 -2.24 -12.36 -17.43
CA CYS A 256 -1.90 -10.97 -17.70
C CYS A 256 -0.57 -10.82 -18.46
N LYS A 257 0.48 -11.53 -18.04
CA LYS A 257 1.79 -11.50 -18.71
C LYS A 257 1.81 -12.24 -20.06
N GLU A 258 1.08 -13.35 -20.17
CA GLU A 258 1.00 -14.16 -21.39
C GLU A 258 0.19 -13.46 -22.48
N ALA A 259 -0.93 -12.83 -22.11
CA ALA A 259 -1.80 -12.12 -23.05
C ALA A 259 -1.37 -10.66 -23.31
N ASP A 260 -0.44 -10.12 -22.51
CA ASP A 260 -0.03 -8.70 -22.50
C ASP A 260 -1.21 -7.73 -22.25
N ILE A 261 -2.18 -8.15 -21.43
CA ILE A 261 -3.41 -7.40 -21.15
C ILE A 261 -3.36 -6.86 -19.71
N PRO A 262 -3.65 -5.56 -19.48
CA PRO A 262 -3.72 -5.04 -18.12
C PRO A 262 -4.92 -5.62 -17.36
N MET A 263 -4.68 -6.02 -16.11
CA MET A 263 -5.72 -6.53 -15.23
C MET A 263 -5.80 -5.71 -13.94
N ILE A 264 -7.02 -5.41 -13.52
CA ILE A 264 -7.28 -4.75 -12.23
C ILE A 264 -8.16 -5.67 -11.38
N ILE A 265 -7.68 -5.99 -10.18
CA ILE A 265 -8.40 -6.79 -9.20
C ILE A 265 -8.82 -5.91 -8.02
N ILE A 266 -10.02 -6.12 -7.51
CA ILE A 266 -10.51 -5.45 -6.30
C ILE A 266 -10.29 -6.36 -5.09
N GLY A 267 -9.73 -5.80 -4.02
CA GLY A 267 -9.57 -6.45 -2.73
C GLY A 267 -10.21 -5.66 -1.59
N HIS A 268 -10.95 -6.35 -0.73
CA HIS A 268 -11.49 -5.82 0.51
C HIS A 268 -10.47 -5.84 1.66
N ILE A 269 -10.42 -4.75 2.44
CA ILE A 269 -9.74 -4.72 3.74
C ILE A 269 -10.77 -5.11 4.80
N THR A 270 -10.56 -6.22 5.52
CA THR A 270 -11.40 -6.65 6.64
C THR A 270 -10.86 -6.09 7.96
N LYS A 271 -11.77 -5.84 8.93
CA LYS A 271 -11.50 -5.12 10.20
C LYS A 271 -10.42 -5.74 11.10
N SER A 272 -10.02 -6.99 10.86
CA SER A 272 -9.00 -7.69 11.65
C SER A 272 -7.61 -7.68 11.03
N GLY A 273 -7.42 -7.16 9.80
CA GLY A 273 -6.12 -7.24 9.11
C GLY A 273 -5.65 -8.67 8.74
N ASP A 274 -6.35 -9.71 9.21
CA ASP A 274 -5.88 -11.10 9.27
C ASP A 274 -6.57 -12.08 8.30
N ILE A 275 -7.52 -11.65 7.47
CA ILE A 275 -8.06 -12.53 6.40
C ILE A 275 -7.58 -12.03 5.05
N ALA A 276 -6.69 -12.83 4.45
CA ALA A 276 -6.08 -12.62 3.13
C ALA A 276 -5.75 -11.15 2.88
N GLY A 277 -5.10 -10.52 3.88
CA GLY A 277 -4.92 -9.08 3.90
C GLY A 277 -4.27 -8.59 2.59
N PRO A 278 -4.52 -7.33 2.18
CA PRO A 278 -3.90 -6.74 1.01
C PRO A 278 -2.39 -7.01 0.95
N LYS A 279 -1.72 -7.05 2.10
CA LYS A 279 -0.29 -7.40 2.27
C LYS A 279 0.11 -8.73 1.61
N VAL A 280 -0.73 -9.77 1.66
CA VAL A 280 -0.42 -11.06 1.02
C VAL A 280 -0.40 -10.92 -0.50
N LEU A 281 -1.34 -10.15 -1.05
CA LEU A 281 -1.45 -9.89 -2.49
C LEU A 281 -0.46 -8.82 -2.95
N GLU A 282 -0.09 -7.90 -2.05
CA GLU A 282 0.82 -6.78 -2.29
C GLU A 282 2.14 -7.27 -2.87
N HIS A 283 2.65 -8.41 -2.42
CA HIS A 283 3.90 -8.99 -2.94
C HIS A 283 3.76 -9.63 -4.33
N ILE A 284 2.55 -10.08 -4.68
CA ILE A 284 2.25 -10.81 -5.92
C ILE A 284 2.02 -9.85 -7.08
N VAL A 285 1.23 -8.80 -6.85
CA VAL A 285 0.81 -7.85 -7.89
C VAL A 285 1.93 -6.86 -8.25
N ASP A 286 1.82 -6.22 -9.41
CA ASP A 286 2.81 -5.23 -9.85
C ASP A 286 2.56 -3.84 -9.26
N THR A 287 1.29 -3.46 -9.15
CA THR A 287 0.85 -2.15 -8.61
C THR A 287 -0.24 -2.34 -7.55
N VAL A 288 -0.19 -1.57 -6.48
CA VAL A 288 -1.15 -1.57 -5.37
C VAL A 288 -1.61 -0.16 -5.14
N VAL A 289 -2.92 0.02 -5.21
CA VAL A 289 -3.60 1.29 -5.02
C VAL A 289 -4.64 1.12 -3.91
N GLN A 290 -4.61 1.99 -2.93
CA GLN A 290 -5.53 1.99 -1.80
C GLN A 290 -6.51 3.16 -1.94
N LEU A 291 -7.80 2.87 -1.88
CA LEU A 291 -8.86 3.85 -1.83
C LEU A 291 -9.35 3.99 -0.39
N ASP A 292 -9.00 5.11 0.23
CA ASP A 292 -9.37 5.47 1.60
C ASP A 292 -10.41 6.57 1.62
N GLY A 293 -11.16 6.67 2.72
CA GLY A 293 -12.11 7.74 2.96
C GLY A 293 -12.91 7.52 4.23
N GLU A 294 -13.25 8.62 4.90
CA GLU A 294 -14.15 8.58 6.05
C GLU A 294 -15.60 8.36 5.60
N ALA A 295 -16.40 7.72 6.46
CA ALA A 295 -17.80 7.42 6.15
C ALA A 295 -18.66 8.68 5.91
N HIS A 296 -18.34 9.78 6.60
CA HIS A 296 -19.12 11.03 6.57
C HIS A 296 -18.54 12.11 5.65
N SER A 297 -17.30 11.95 5.18
CA SER A 297 -16.70 12.84 4.20
C SER A 297 -17.05 12.34 2.79
N PRO A 298 -17.40 13.20 1.83
CA PRO A 298 -17.52 12.79 0.43
C PRO A 298 -16.14 12.53 -0.19
N ASN A 299 -15.06 13.02 0.43
CA ASN A 299 -13.72 12.92 -0.11
C ASN A 299 -13.19 11.48 0.00
N ARG A 300 -12.46 11.07 -1.03
CA ARG A 300 -11.81 9.77 -1.18
C ARG A 300 -10.38 9.98 -1.63
N PHE A 301 -9.45 9.28 -0.99
CA PHE A 301 -8.02 9.39 -1.23
C PHE A 301 -7.55 8.12 -1.93
N LEU A 302 -6.95 8.26 -3.10
CA LEU A 302 -6.41 7.18 -3.89
C LEU A 302 -4.88 7.18 -3.76
N ARG A 303 -4.30 6.29 -2.96
CA ARG A 303 -2.87 6.25 -2.64
C ARG A 303 -2.21 5.06 -3.32
N CYS A 304 -1.04 5.23 -3.92
CA CYS A 304 -0.29 4.11 -4.47
C CYS A 304 0.77 3.62 -3.47
N THR A 305 0.58 2.45 -2.86
CA THR A 305 1.55 1.90 -1.88
C THR A 305 2.67 1.10 -2.54
N LYS A 306 2.42 0.53 -3.73
CA LYS A 306 3.40 -0.22 -4.53
C LYS A 306 3.20 0.11 -6.00
N ASN A 307 4.27 0.47 -6.71
CA ASN A 307 4.23 0.73 -8.14
C ASN A 307 5.55 0.29 -8.77
N ARG A 308 5.54 -0.78 -9.56
CA ARG A 308 6.73 -1.19 -10.33
C ARG A 308 6.99 -0.31 -11.55
N PHE A 309 6.04 0.55 -11.91
CA PHE A 309 6.07 1.35 -13.12
C PHE A 309 6.04 2.86 -12.84
N GLY A 310 6.16 3.29 -11.59
CA GLY A 310 6.00 4.68 -11.21
C GLY A 310 6.38 4.93 -9.77
N THR A 311 6.09 6.13 -9.28
CA THR A 311 6.31 6.53 -7.89
C THR A 311 5.20 5.96 -6.98
N THR A 312 5.54 5.66 -5.73
CA THR A 312 4.62 5.15 -4.69
C THR A 312 4.16 6.25 -3.73
N SER A 313 4.28 7.50 -4.16
CA SER A 313 4.03 8.64 -3.29
C SER A 313 2.91 9.53 -3.78
N GLU A 314 2.34 9.18 -4.93
CA GLU A 314 1.27 9.97 -5.51
C GLU A 314 -0.05 9.60 -4.82
N VAL A 315 -0.82 10.64 -4.51
CA VAL A 315 -2.13 10.54 -3.88
C VAL A 315 -3.12 11.29 -4.76
N GLY A 316 -4.12 10.61 -5.30
CA GLY A 316 -5.25 11.23 -5.97
C GLY A 316 -6.33 11.62 -4.97
N VAL A 317 -7.01 12.75 -5.20
CA VAL A 317 -8.13 13.18 -4.35
C VAL A 317 -9.38 13.24 -5.21
N LEU A 318 -10.34 12.40 -4.86
CA LEU A 318 -11.62 12.23 -5.53
C LEU A 318 -12.74 12.63 -4.56
N SER A 319 -13.89 13.02 -5.08
CA SER A 319 -15.11 13.25 -4.30
C SER A 319 -16.21 12.34 -4.81
N MET A 320 -16.90 11.66 -3.90
CA MET A 320 -18.05 10.83 -4.22
C MET A 320 -19.28 11.72 -4.44
N THR A 321 -19.82 11.67 -5.66
CA THR A 321 -21.01 12.41 -6.09
C THR A 321 -22.03 11.44 -6.71
N ASP A 322 -23.22 11.93 -7.08
CA ASP A 322 -24.22 11.12 -7.77
C ASP A 322 -23.71 10.58 -9.13
N ALA A 323 -22.77 11.31 -9.76
CA ALA A 323 -22.10 10.91 -11.00
C ALA A 323 -20.95 9.91 -10.78
N GLY A 324 -20.68 9.50 -9.55
CA GLY A 324 -19.55 8.63 -9.17
C GLY A 324 -18.39 9.39 -8.54
N LEU A 325 -17.19 8.84 -8.65
CA LEU A 325 -15.98 9.49 -8.15
C LEU A 325 -15.49 10.52 -9.17
N VAL A 326 -15.38 11.76 -8.74
CA VAL A 326 -14.94 12.89 -9.57
C VAL A 326 -13.69 13.52 -8.96
N PRO A 327 -12.62 13.80 -9.74
CA PRO A 327 -11.45 14.52 -9.25
C PRO A 327 -11.79 15.92 -8.75
N LEU A 328 -11.18 16.31 -7.64
CA LEU A 328 -11.30 17.68 -7.15
C LEU A 328 -10.45 18.63 -7.99
N LYS A 329 -11.07 19.73 -8.46
CA LYS A 329 -10.39 20.79 -9.24
C LYS A 329 -9.22 21.43 -8.47
N ASN A 330 -9.38 21.61 -7.16
CA ASN A 330 -8.31 22.04 -6.27
C ASN A 330 -8.14 21.02 -5.13
N PRO A 331 -7.24 20.03 -5.29
CA PRO A 331 -7.05 18.97 -4.31
C PRO A 331 -6.49 19.50 -2.98
N LEU A 332 -5.83 20.66 -2.99
CA LEU A 332 -5.27 21.27 -1.79
C LEU A 332 -6.35 21.90 -0.89
N GLN A 333 -7.50 22.31 -1.43
CA GLN A 333 -8.60 22.84 -0.60
C GLN A 333 -9.41 21.75 0.08
N ALA A 334 -9.34 20.50 -0.41
CA ALA A 334 -10.11 19.38 0.10
C ALA A 334 -9.82 19.06 1.58
N PHE A 335 -8.63 19.43 2.06
CA PHE A 335 -8.15 19.11 3.39
C PHE A 335 -8.33 20.24 4.42
N LEU A 336 -8.87 21.38 4.00
CA LEU A 336 -9.09 22.52 4.89
C LEU A 336 -10.58 22.68 5.15
N SER A 337 -10.95 22.84 6.42
CA SER A 337 -12.32 23.20 6.79
C SER A 337 -12.57 24.68 6.43
N PRO A 338 -13.75 25.04 5.89
CA PRO A 338 -14.09 26.43 5.66
C PRO A 338 -14.17 27.16 7.01
N SER A 339 -13.13 27.90 7.37
CA SER A 339 -13.04 28.60 8.65
C SER A 339 -13.47 30.06 8.50
N SER A 340 -14.35 30.51 9.39
CA SER A 340 -14.90 31.87 9.46
C SER A 340 -14.30 32.73 10.57
N GLY A 341 -13.13 32.34 11.11
CA GLY A 341 -12.43 33.09 12.17
C GLY A 341 -11.28 32.34 12.84
N PRO A 342 -10.61 32.98 13.82
CA PRO A 342 -9.51 32.37 14.57
C PRO A 342 -10.04 31.27 15.50
N MET A 343 -9.48 30.07 15.37
CA MET A 343 -9.92 28.88 16.10
C MET A 343 -8.88 28.47 17.15
N VAL A 344 -9.37 27.99 18.30
CA VAL A 344 -8.53 27.41 19.36
C VAL A 344 -8.30 25.93 19.06
N GLY A 345 -7.05 25.49 19.19
CA GLY A 345 -6.68 24.08 19.05
C GLY A 345 -6.60 23.58 17.61
N VAL A 346 -6.72 24.45 16.61
CA VAL A 346 -6.67 24.08 15.18
C VAL A 346 -5.42 24.68 14.55
N ALA A 347 -4.52 23.84 14.02
CA ALA A 347 -3.35 24.27 13.28
C ALA A 347 -3.26 23.54 11.93
N VAL A 348 -2.68 24.20 10.93
CA VAL A 348 -2.52 23.61 9.59
C VAL A 348 -1.04 23.35 9.32
N THR A 349 -0.76 22.20 8.73
CA THR A 349 0.55 21.88 8.15
C THR A 349 0.39 21.40 6.72
N ILE A 350 1.51 21.21 6.02
CA ILE A 350 1.56 20.64 4.68
C ILE A 350 2.57 19.51 4.75
N VAL A 351 2.04 18.30 4.72
CA VAL A 351 2.84 17.08 4.63
C VAL A 351 3.20 16.84 3.18
N VAL A 352 4.35 16.21 2.94
CA VAL A 352 4.76 15.84 1.59
C VAL A 352 4.82 14.33 1.50
N GLU A 353 3.82 13.76 0.85
CA GLU A 353 3.79 12.35 0.50
C GLU A 353 4.52 12.19 -0.83
N GLY A 354 5.79 11.81 -0.73
CA GLY A 354 6.85 11.88 -1.76
C GLY A 354 6.92 13.16 -2.58
N THR A 355 6.11 13.33 -3.63
CA THR A 355 6.11 14.55 -4.47
C THR A 355 4.90 15.45 -4.23
N ARG A 356 3.83 14.95 -3.60
CA ARG A 356 2.61 15.73 -3.41
C ARG A 356 2.62 16.46 -2.06
N PRO A 357 2.55 17.79 -2.05
CA PRO A 357 2.21 18.53 -0.85
C PRO A 357 0.70 18.37 -0.57
N ILE A 358 0.38 17.86 0.61
CA ILE A 358 -0.98 17.65 1.09
C ILE A 358 -1.17 18.55 2.33
N PRO A 359 -2.06 19.55 2.30
CA PRO A 359 -2.39 20.29 3.50
C PRO A 359 -3.14 19.36 4.47
N VAL A 360 -2.86 19.50 5.76
CA VAL A 360 -3.46 18.69 6.81
C VAL A 360 -3.84 19.61 7.96
N GLU A 361 -5.11 19.57 8.34
CA GLU A 361 -5.63 20.28 9.51
C GLU A 361 -5.54 19.36 10.74
N ILE A 362 -4.88 19.87 11.78
CA ILE A 362 -4.68 19.21 13.07
C ILE A 362 -5.61 19.88 14.08
N GLN A 363 -6.48 19.09 14.69
CA GLN A 363 -7.44 19.54 15.69
C GLN A 363 -7.08 18.95 17.04
N THR A 364 -7.10 19.79 18.06
CA THR A 364 -6.76 19.41 19.42
C THR A 364 -7.75 20.02 20.40
N LEU A 365 -8.10 19.26 21.42
CA LEU A 365 -8.96 19.71 22.50
C LEU A 365 -8.39 19.22 23.83
N SER A 366 -8.01 20.16 24.68
CA SER A 366 -7.57 19.94 26.03
C SER A 366 -8.66 20.42 26.99
N SER A 367 -9.13 19.52 27.83
CA SER A 367 -10.04 19.82 28.93
C SER A 367 -9.40 19.39 30.24
N ARG A 368 -9.79 20.00 31.36
CA ARG A 368 -9.41 19.46 32.67
C ARG A 368 -9.98 18.05 32.81
N SER A 369 -9.18 17.13 33.31
CA SER A 369 -9.61 15.78 33.65
C SER A 369 -10.58 15.84 34.83
N PHE A 370 -11.54 14.92 34.89
CA PHE A 370 -12.39 14.74 36.07
C PHE A 370 -11.61 14.17 37.26
N ASP A 371 -10.48 13.53 37.00
CA ASP A 371 -9.54 13.03 38.01
C ASP A 371 -8.23 13.83 37.91
N ASP A 372 -7.91 14.58 38.96
CA ASP A 372 -6.72 15.43 39.04
C ASP A 372 -5.41 14.64 38.92
N HIS A 373 -5.42 13.32 39.11
CA HIS A 373 -4.21 12.48 39.05
C HIS A 373 -4.00 11.85 37.67
N ARG A 374 -4.98 11.96 36.75
CA ARG A 374 -4.94 11.24 35.48
C ARG A 374 -4.85 12.18 34.29
N THR A 375 -3.74 12.08 33.57
CA THR A 375 -3.60 12.66 32.23
C THR A 375 -3.98 11.58 31.23
N THR A 376 -5.05 11.80 30.47
CA THR A 376 -5.48 10.89 29.39
C THR A 376 -5.28 11.58 28.05
N CYS A 377 -4.82 10.82 27.06
CA CYS A 377 -4.75 11.30 25.70
C CYS A 377 -5.40 10.29 24.76
N THR A 378 -6.30 10.78 23.92
CA THR A 378 -6.92 10.02 22.85
C THR A 378 -6.54 10.65 21.53
N CYS A 379 -5.99 9.86 20.62
CA CYS A 379 -5.48 10.36 19.36
C CYS A 379 -6.04 9.56 18.18
N HIS A 380 -6.46 10.30 17.14
CA HIS A 380 -6.90 9.76 15.86
C HIS A 380 -6.02 10.34 14.75
N GLY A 381 -5.39 9.47 13.96
CA GLY A 381 -4.52 9.88 12.85
C GLY A 381 -3.09 10.26 13.24
N VAL A 382 -2.63 10.02 14.47
CA VAL A 382 -1.23 10.25 14.89
C VAL A 382 -0.79 9.19 15.89
N SER A 383 0.50 8.87 15.92
CA SER A 383 1.05 7.89 16.87
C SER A 383 1.10 8.45 18.30
N TYR A 384 0.75 7.60 19.26
CA TYR A 384 0.75 7.95 20.68
C TYR A 384 2.16 8.29 21.18
N ASP A 385 3.18 7.56 20.73
CA ASP A 385 4.58 7.80 21.12
C ASP A 385 5.08 9.19 20.69
N LYS A 386 4.70 9.64 19.49
CA LYS A 386 5.05 10.99 18.99
C LYS A 386 4.41 12.07 19.86
N LEU A 387 3.16 11.88 20.25
CA LEU A 387 2.46 12.82 21.14
C LEU A 387 3.12 12.90 22.52
N GLN A 388 3.53 11.77 23.11
CA GLN A 388 4.22 11.77 24.41
C GLN A 388 5.49 12.61 24.40
N LEU A 389 6.29 12.52 23.33
CA LEU A 389 7.51 13.33 23.18
C LEU A 389 7.16 14.83 23.08
N ILE A 390 6.14 15.18 22.30
CA ILE A 390 5.72 16.58 22.14
C ILE A 390 5.17 17.16 23.44
N PHE A 391 4.40 16.39 24.21
CA PHE A 391 3.95 16.78 25.54
C PHE A 391 5.14 17.05 26.48
N ALA A 392 6.14 16.17 26.49
CA ALA A 392 7.33 16.35 27.32
C ALA A 392 8.12 17.61 26.95
N VAL A 393 8.26 17.92 25.66
CA VAL A 393 8.95 19.12 25.20
C VAL A 393 8.15 20.38 25.53
N LEU A 394 6.82 20.36 25.38
CA LEU A 394 5.95 21.48 25.76
C LEU A 394 6.02 21.81 27.26
N ASP A 395 5.99 20.80 28.13
CA ASP A 395 6.11 20.98 29.59
C ASP A 395 7.51 21.52 29.95
N ALA A 396 8.57 20.87 29.46
CA ALA A 396 9.94 21.18 29.85
C ALA A 396 10.52 22.47 29.23
N ARG A 397 10.07 22.87 28.03
CA ARG A 397 10.68 23.97 27.26
C ARG A 397 9.75 25.16 27.04
N ALA A 398 8.44 24.94 26.96
CA ALA A 398 7.46 26.00 26.71
C ALA A 398 6.60 26.35 27.93
N ASN A 399 6.79 25.66 29.07
CA ASN A 399 6.01 25.82 30.29
C ASN A 399 4.49 25.62 30.05
N VAL A 400 4.14 24.75 29.11
CA VAL A 400 2.76 24.36 28.81
C VAL A 400 2.53 22.97 29.37
N SER A 401 1.95 22.90 30.56
CA SER A 401 1.72 21.64 31.26
C SER A 401 0.35 21.04 30.94
N PHE A 402 0.33 19.72 30.72
CA PHE A 402 -0.88 18.92 30.53
C PHE A 402 -1.22 18.05 31.74
N ARG A 403 -0.56 18.29 32.88
CA ARG A 403 -0.92 17.62 34.14
C ARG A 403 -2.39 17.89 34.45
N SER A 404 -3.09 16.86 34.92
CA SER A 404 -4.54 16.87 35.18
C SER A 404 -5.42 17.30 33.99
N HIS A 405 -4.93 17.16 32.75
CA HIS A 405 -5.71 17.42 31.55
C HIS A 405 -5.98 16.13 30.75
N THR A 406 -7.13 16.11 30.12
CA THR A 406 -7.48 15.16 29.06
C THR A 406 -7.26 15.85 27.72
N ALA A 407 -6.42 15.28 26.86
CA ALA A 407 -6.11 15.82 25.54
C ALA A 407 -6.65 14.90 24.42
N PHE A 408 -7.48 15.46 23.54
CA PHE A 408 -7.95 14.82 22.33
C PHE A 408 -7.20 15.40 21.14
N VAL A 409 -6.71 14.54 20.26
CA VAL A 409 -6.05 14.92 19.02
C VAL A 409 -6.74 14.23 17.86
N ASN A 410 -7.12 14.98 16.85
CA ASN A 410 -7.76 14.48 15.66
C ASN A 410 -7.11 15.11 14.43
N ILE A 411 -6.71 14.27 13.47
CA ILE A 411 -6.27 14.73 12.16
C ILE A 411 -7.49 14.75 11.23
N ALA A 412 -7.77 15.89 10.61
CA ALA A 412 -8.93 16.04 9.73
C ALA A 412 -8.86 15.07 8.53
N GLN A 413 -10.04 14.70 8.01
CA GLN A 413 -10.21 13.86 6.82
C GLN A 413 -9.61 12.44 6.93
N GLY A 414 -9.37 11.94 8.14
CA GLY A 414 -8.89 10.57 8.37
C GLY A 414 -7.46 10.34 7.91
N TYR A 415 -6.67 11.41 7.72
CA TYR A 415 -5.27 11.31 7.31
C TYR A 415 -4.41 10.78 8.47
N PHE A 416 -3.51 9.84 8.18
CA PHE A 416 -2.52 9.37 9.16
C PHE A 416 -1.22 10.17 9.05
N LEU A 417 -0.94 10.96 10.08
CA LEU A 417 0.17 11.90 10.16
C LEU A 417 1.46 11.22 10.63
N ASP A 418 2.26 10.75 9.67
CA ASP A 418 3.58 10.17 9.93
C ASP A 418 4.71 10.96 9.27
N GLU A 419 4.88 12.21 9.69
CA GLU A 419 5.95 13.07 9.17
C GLU A 419 6.57 13.92 10.28
N PRO A 420 7.92 14.05 10.36
CA PRO A 420 8.59 14.90 11.34
C PRO A 420 8.29 16.39 11.17
N CYS A 421 8.09 16.87 9.94
CA CYS A 421 7.81 18.29 9.68
C CYS A 421 6.49 18.78 10.30
N ALA A 422 5.58 17.86 10.65
CA ALA A 422 4.30 18.18 11.24
C ALA A 422 4.36 18.39 12.76
N ASP A 423 5.50 18.09 13.40
CA ASP A 423 5.65 18.18 14.86
C ASP A 423 5.41 19.60 15.36
N LEU A 424 5.87 20.62 14.63
CA LEU A 424 5.63 22.01 14.99
C LEU A 424 4.13 22.36 14.98
N ALA A 425 3.40 21.93 13.95
CA ALA A 425 1.97 22.19 13.85
C ALA A 425 1.19 21.48 14.97
N LEU A 426 1.59 20.25 15.30
CA LEU A 426 1.00 19.49 16.41
C LEU A 426 1.25 20.17 17.75
N ALA A 427 2.48 20.65 17.98
CA ALA A 427 2.84 21.39 19.19
C ALA A 427 2.08 22.72 19.31
N VAL A 428 1.89 23.46 18.21
CA VAL A 428 1.11 24.71 18.17
C VAL A 428 -0.36 24.43 18.45
N ALA A 429 -0.96 23.39 17.86
CA ALA A 429 -2.36 23.02 18.11
C ALA A 429 -2.56 22.68 19.60
N LEU A 430 -1.72 21.78 20.15
CA LEU A 430 -1.78 21.38 21.56
C LEU A 430 -1.61 22.58 22.51
N ALA A 431 -0.62 23.45 22.24
CA ALA A 431 -0.39 24.64 23.04
C ALA A 431 -1.55 25.65 22.94
N SER A 432 -2.13 25.82 21.74
CA SER A 432 -3.32 26.63 21.53
C SER A 432 -4.46 26.14 22.41
N SER A 433 -4.70 24.82 22.42
CA SER A 433 -5.79 24.27 23.21
C SER A 433 -5.54 24.36 24.72
N ALA A 434 -4.31 24.13 25.19
CA ALA A 434 -3.97 24.22 26.61
C ALA A 434 -4.03 25.66 27.14
N THR A 435 -3.54 26.62 26.35
CA THR A 435 -3.51 28.05 26.72
C THR A 435 -4.82 28.79 26.40
N LYS A 436 -5.74 28.15 25.68
CA LYS A 436 -6.97 28.75 25.13
C LYS A 436 -6.73 29.98 24.25
N ARG A 437 -5.55 30.05 23.63
CA ARG A 437 -5.15 31.13 22.72
C ARG A 437 -5.35 30.67 21.28
N PRO A 438 -6.17 31.35 20.46
CA PRO A 438 -6.40 30.94 19.09
C PRO A 438 -5.12 30.94 18.26
N VAL A 439 -5.02 30.02 17.30
CA VAL A 439 -3.93 30.01 16.32
C VAL A 439 -4.15 31.16 15.33
N VAL A 440 -3.06 31.77 14.84
CA VAL A 440 -3.11 32.80 13.80
C VAL A 440 -3.86 32.25 12.57
N PRO A 441 -4.89 32.95 12.07
CA PRO A 441 -5.65 32.49 10.90
C PRO A 441 -4.76 32.48 9.65
N ASN A 442 -5.08 31.61 8.70
CA ASN A 442 -4.32 31.47 7.45
C ASN A 442 -2.81 31.27 7.66
N ALA A 443 -2.44 30.57 8.74
CA ALA A 443 -1.06 30.24 9.05
C ALA A 443 -0.78 28.73 8.89
N VAL A 444 0.39 28.41 8.34
CA VAL A 444 0.91 27.04 8.29
C VAL A 444 2.23 26.92 9.04
N PHE A 445 2.43 25.76 9.66
CA PHE A 445 3.58 25.48 10.50
C PHE A 445 4.35 24.28 9.96
N PHE A 446 5.64 24.47 9.71
CA PHE A 446 6.56 23.43 9.25
C PHE A 446 7.72 23.34 10.23
N GLY A 447 8.14 22.15 10.64
CA GLY A 447 9.36 21.96 11.42
C GLY A 447 9.33 20.69 12.25
N GLU A 448 10.47 20.02 12.31
CA GLU A 448 10.68 18.90 13.23
C GLU A 448 11.08 19.44 14.60
N LEU A 449 10.45 18.90 15.65
CA LEU A 449 10.70 19.32 17.03
C LEU A 449 11.75 18.42 17.69
N ALA A 450 12.92 18.99 18.00
CA ALA A 450 13.92 18.28 18.78
C ALA A 450 13.57 18.30 20.28
N LEU A 451 14.03 17.29 21.03
CA LEU A 451 13.85 17.22 22.50
C LEU A 451 14.50 18.39 23.26
N SER A 452 15.43 19.11 22.63
CA SER A 452 16.01 20.35 23.15
C SER A 452 15.06 21.55 23.10
N GLY A 453 13.94 21.45 22.37
CA GLY A 453 13.05 22.57 22.05
C GLY A 453 13.48 23.38 20.82
N MET A 454 14.57 22.96 20.17
CA MET A 454 15.03 23.53 18.89
C MET A 454 14.22 22.98 17.72
N LEU A 455 14.03 23.81 16.70
CA LEU A 455 13.36 23.42 15.47
C LEU A 455 14.37 23.04 14.40
N ARG A 456 14.16 21.87 13.79
CA ARG A 456 14.96 21.38 12.68
C ARG A 456 14.29 21.72 11.34
N PRO A 457 15.07 22.16 10.32
CA PRO A 457 14.54 22.49 9.00
C PRO A 457 13.72 21.36 8.37
N ALA A 458 12.60 21.71 7.74
CA ALA A 458 11.79 20.77 6.99
C ALA A 458 12.51 20.30 5.71
N VAL A 459 12.58 18.98 5.50
CA VAL A 459 13.03 18.36 4.25
C VAL A 459 12.05 18.73 3.13
N MET A 460 12.47 19.04 1.90
CA MET A 460 11.59 19.44 0.77
C MET A 460 10.76 20.73 1.00
N LEU A 461 11.40 21.82 1.44
CA LEU A 461 10.70 23.08 1.73
C LEU A 461 9.99 23.71 0.51
N GLU A 462 10.55 23.60 -0.70
CA GLU A 462 9.99 24.21 -1.91
C GLU A 462 8.57 23.75 -2.27
N PRO A 463 8.25 22.45 -2.38
CA PRO A 463 6.89 22.01 -2.68
C PRO A 463 5.88 22.41 -1.60
N ARG A 464 6.29 22.52 -0.32
CA ARG A 464 5.42 23.00 0.77
C ARG A 464 5.08 24.47 0.61
N LEU A 465 6.08 25.32 0.35
CA LEU A 465 5.84 26.75 0.13
C LEU A 465 5.05 27.01 -1.15
N ALA A 466 5.31 26.23 -2.21
CA ALA A 466 4.52 26.28 -3.43
C ALA A 466 3.04 25.95 -3.17
N ALA A 467 2.75 24.90 -2.40
CA ALA A 467 1.38 24.56 -2.02
C ALA A 467 0.74 25.61 -1.12
N ALA A 468 1.45 26.12 -0.11
CA ALA A 468 0.96 27.18 0.76
C ALA A 468 0.55 28.42 -0.05
N SER A 469 1.36 28.82 -1.04
CA SER A 469 1.03 29.95 -1.93
C SER A 469 -0.21 29.70 -2.80
N LYS A 470 -0.42 28.46 -3.27
CA LYS A 470 -1.59 28.07 -4.08
C LYS A 470 -2.88 27.98 -3.27
N ILE A 471 -2.77 27.62 -2.00
CA ILE A 471 -3.90 27.55 -1.06
C ILE A 471 -4.36 28.96 -0.64
N GLY A 472 -3.48 29.96 -0.74
CA GLY A 472 -3.75 31.33 -0.28
C GLY A 472 -3.42 31.52 1.20
N VAL A 473 -2.44 30.77 1.72
CA VAL A 473 -1.93 30.95 3.08
C VAL A 473 -1.23 32.29 3.20
N GLU A 474 -1.50 33.04 4.25
CA GLU A 474 -0.89 34.36 4.48
C GLU A 474 0.45 34.24 5.19
N THR A 475 0.56 33.38 6.21
CA THR A 475 1.75 33.26 7.06
C THR A 475 2.30 31.84 7.08
N CYS A 476 3.60 31.68 6.83
CA CYS A 476 4.32 30.41 6.98
C CYS A 476 5.33 30.54 8.13
N VAL A 477 5.18 29.74 9.18
CA VAL A 477 6.18 29.65 10.27
C VAL A 477 7.08 28.45 10.01
N ILE A 478 8.37 28.72 9.83
CA ILE A 478 9.38 27.72 9.47
C ILE A 478 10.64 27.84 10.36
N PRO A 479 11.37 26.74 10.59
CA PRO A 479 12.68 26.79 11.20
C PRO A 479 13.62 27.67 10.39
N ARG A 480 14.55 28.35 11.06
CA ARG A 480 15.58 29.14 10.39
C ARG A 480 16.40 28.26 9.45
N VAL A 481 16.47 28.69 8.19
CA VAL A 481 17.13 27.92 7.14
C VAL A 481 18.55 28.45 6.94
N THR A 482 19.54 27.61 7.26
CA THR A 482 20.96 27.99 7.18
C THR A 482 21.61 27.60 5.84
N CYS A 483 21.07 26.59 5.15
CA CYS A 483 21.60 26.10 3.88
C CYS A 483 21.34 27.09 2.71
N ALA A 484 22.29 27.15 1.77
CA ALA A 484 22.23 28.09 0.64
C ALA A 484 21.04 27.81 -0.30
N GLU A 485 20.72 26.55 -0.55
CA GLU A 485 19.57 26.15 -1.38
C GLU A 485 18.24 26.56 -0.73
N GLY A 486 18.09 26.30 0.56
CA GLY A 486 16.87 26.65 1.28
C GLY A 486 16.67 28.17 1.40
N LYS A 487 17.74 28.97 1.49
CA LYS A 487 17.64 30.43 1.42
C LYS A 487 17.09 30.92 0.08
N LYS A 488 17.58 30.38 -1.04
CA LYS A 488 17.07 30.70 -2.38
C LYS A 488 15.57 30.38 -2.50
N VAL A 489 15.14 29.23 -1.97
CA VAL A 489 13.73 28.84 -1.94
C VAL A 489 12.91 29.83 -1.12
N VAL A 490 13.36 30.18 0.09
CA VAL A 490 12.66 31.17 0.93
C VAL A 490 12.53 32.52 0.21
N ASP A 491 13.61 33.01 -0.41
CA ASP A 491 13.59 34.29 -1.13
C ASP A 491 12.65 34.28 -2.34
N LYS A 492 12.55 33.14 -3.06
CA LYS A 492 11.61 32.95 -4.17
C LYS A 492 10.14 33.10 -3.76
N TYR A 493 9.76 32.63 -2.57
CA TYR A 493 8.38 32.65 -2.10
C TYR A 493 8.05 33.80 -1.14
N ARG A 494 9.05 34.61 -0.77
CA ARG A 494 8.90 35.72 0.19
C ARG A 494 7.96 36.82 -0.27
N SER A 495 7.80 37.00 -1.58
CA SER A 495 6.84 37.95 -2.18
C SER A 495 5.41 37.41 -2.23
N LEU A 496 5.23 36.09 -2.13
CA LEU A 496 3.93 35.42 -2.26
C LEU A 496 3.31 35.10 -0.89
N VAL A 497 4.14 34.78 0.11
CA VAL A 497 3.70 34.40 1.46
C VAL A 497 4.59 35.04 2.52
N ASN A 498 4.01 35.43 3.66
CA ASN A 498 4.76 35.97 4.79
C ASN A 498 5.52 34.86 5.53
N ILE A 499 6.80 34.67 5.21
CA ILE A 499 7.64 33.63 5.81
C ILE A 499 8.30 34.16 7.10
N ARG A 500 7.95 33.54 8.23
CA ARG A 500 8.54 33.78 9.55
C ARG A 500 9.50 32.67 9.91
N GLN A 501 10.78 33.01 10.09
CA GLN A 501 11.82 32.07 10.49
C GLN A 501 12.01 32.10 12.01
N VAL A 502 12.02 30.93 12.64
CA VAL A 502 12.14 30.73 14.10
C VAL A 502 13.18 29.66 14.42
N ASP A 503 13.84 29.73 15.56
CA ASP A 503 14.84 28.71 15.97
C ASP A 503 14.31 27.77 17.05
N THR A 504 13.36 28.24 17.86
CA THR A 504 12.86 27.50 19.02
C THR A 504 11.34 27.37 19.01
N LEU A 505 10.84 26.35 19.72
CA LEU A 505 9.41 26.16 19.93
C LEU A 505 8.76 27.38 20.58
N VAL A 506 9.43 28.03 21.55
CA VAL A 506 8.88 29.18 22.27
C VAL A 506 8.66 30.37 21.34
N GLU A 507 9.60 30.65 20.45
CA GLU A 507 9.44 31.67 19.41
C GLU A 507 8.28 31.31 18.46
N ALA A 508 8.20 30.05 18.04
CA ALA A 508 7.13 29.60 17.16
C ALA A 508 5.74 29.75 17.81
N LEU A 509 5.59 29.45 19.10
CA LEU A 509 4.35 29.66 19.85
C LEU A 509 4.02 31.15 20.01
N ALA A 510 5.04 32.00 20.19
CA ALA A 510 4.84 33.45 20.30
C ALA A 510 4.32 34.06 18.99
N PHE A 511 4.74 33.55 17.84
CA PHE A 511 4.23 33.97 16.52
C PHE A 511 2.95 33.26 16.11
N GLY A 512 2.78 31.99 16.49
CA GLY A 512 1.69 31.14 16.04
C GLY A 512 0.39 31.31 16.83
N LEU A 513 0.45 31.83 18.06
CA LEU A 513 -0.71 32.04 18.91
C LEU A 513 -1.03 33.53 19.05
N LEU A 514 -2.30 33.89 18.85
CA LEU A 514 -2.79 35.24 19.16
C LEU A 514 -2.67 35.53 20.66
N LYS A 515 -2.44 36.79 21.02
CA LYS A 515 -2.25 37.21 22.42
C LYS A 515 -3.55 37.20 23.20
#